data_AF-A0AAD7A0W7-F1
#
_entry.id   AF-A0AAD7A0W7-F1
#
_cell.length_a   1.000
_cell.length_b   1.000
_cell.length_c   1.000
_cell.angle_alpha   90.00
_cell.angle_beta   90.00
_cell.angle_gamma   90.00
#
_symmetry.space_group_name_H-M   'P 1'
#
loop_
_entity.id
_entity.type
_entity.pdbx_description
1 polymer ?
#
loop_
_entity_poly.entity_id
_entity_poly.type
_entity_poly.pdbx_seq_one_letter_code
_entity_poly.pdbx_strand_id
1 'polypeptide(L)'
;MALPPFHIFGVWEQLLQLLDGTCVAVYTLTGATPGALPFTPSADNILEHARKTKCRSLVPVSVMLTESPLLLHTSRPWIGSCMFPSGPLPQCIGDDLVNQELRLISAYGATEFGTLSSLILYEDDQKEWDWFRVPPLVRVRRAPQGDETFECPWCAFSGSLEWHSDSR
;
A
#
# COMPACT_ATOMS: atom_id res chain seq x y z
N MET A 1 1.77 12.34 -6.05
CA MET A 1 0.67 11.39 -5.86
C MET A 1 0.38 10.69 -7.17
N ALA A 2 0.76 9.42 -7.30
CA ALA A 2 0.53 8.67 -8.54
C ALA A 2 -0.83 7.97 -8.59
N LEU A 3 -1.46 7.71 -7.45
CA LEU A 3 -2.65 6.87 -7.43
C LEU A 3 -3.90 7.66 -7.84
N PRO A 4 -4.70 7.13 -8.78
CA PRO A 4 -5.88 7.83 -9.27
C PRO A 4 -6.99 7.89 -8.20
N PRO A 5 -7.74 9.00 -8.09
CA PRO A 5 -8.81 9.16 -7.09
C PRO A 5 -9.95 8.13 -7.19
N PHE A 6 -10.13 7.48 -8.34
CA PHE A 6 -11.14 6.43 -8.51
C PHE A 6 -10.72 5.07 -7.92
N HIS A 7 -9.48 4.95 -7.41
CA HIS A 7 -8.98 3.77 -6.73
C HIS A 7 -9.00 3.99 -5.21
N ILE A 8 -9.28 2.94 -4.43
CA ILE A 8 -9.42 3.06 -2.96
C ILE A 8 -8.15 3.61 -2.29
N PHE A 9 -6.96 3.24 -2.76
CA PHE A 9 -5.71 3.82 -2.26
C PHE A 9 -5.54 5.30 -2.66
N GLY A 10 -6.09 5.73 -3.80
CA GLY A 10 -6.12 7.14 -4.15
C GLY A 10 -7.01 7.95 -3.22
N VAL A 11 -8.18 7.42 -2.86
CA VAL A 11 -9.06 8.01 -1.83
C VAL A 11 -8.36 8.07 -0.48
N TRP A 12 -7.71 6.99 -0.07
CA TRP A 12 -6.99 6.93 1.20
C TRP A 12 -5.86 7.96 1.28
N GLU A 13 -5.00 8.05 0.26
CA GLU A 13 -3.93 9.06 0.19
C GLU A 13 -4.49 10.48 0.17
N GLN A 14 -5.49 10.76 -0.66
CA GLN A 14 -5.93 12.14 -0.89
C GLN A 14 -6.79 12.70 0.24
N LEU A 15 -7.57 11.85 0.91
CA LEU A 15 -8.61 12.29 1.84
C LEU A 15 -8.41 11.75 3.25
N LEU A 16 -8.12 10.45 3.38
CA LEU A 16 -8.12 9.81 4.70
C LEU A 16 -6.80 10.01 5.46
N GLN A 17 -5.67 10.04 4.76
CA GLN A 17 -4.37 10.30 5.39
C GLN A 17 -4.27 11.70 6.00
N LEU A 18 -5.07 12.66 5.52
CA LEU A 18 -5.12 13.99 6.13
C LEU A 18 -5.70 13.97 7.55
N LEU A 19 -6.46 12.93 7.91
CA LEU A 19 -7.09 12.80 9.23
C LEU A 19 -6.08 12.46 10.33
N ASP A 20 -4.94 11.85 9.99
CA ASP A 20 -3.87 11.51 10.94
C ASP A 20 -2.75 12.58 11.00
N GLY A 21 -2.93 13.68 10.26
CA GLY A 21 -1.96 14.78 10.18
C GLY A 21 -0.82 14.55 9.18
N THR A 22 -0.86 13.46 8.40
CA THR A 22 0.11 13.23 7.32
C THR A 22 -0.08 14.23 6.18
N CYS A 23 1.02 14.80 5.71
CA CYS A 23 1.03 15.63 4.50
C CYS A 23 1.23 14.77 3.26
N VAL A 24 0.41 15.00 2.23
CA VAL A 24 0.47 14.25 0.98
C VAL A 24 0.89 15.16 -0.17
N ALA A 25 1.90 14.73 -0.93
CA ALA A 25 2.38 15.42 -2.10
C ALA A 25 1.54 15.07 -3.33
N VAL A 26 0.83 16.04 -3.89
CA VAL A 26 -0.05 15.88 -5.06
C VAL A 26 0.62 16.49 -6.29
N TYR A 27 0.48 15.84 -7.45
CA TYR A 27 0.96 16.45 -8.71
C TYR A 27 0.14 17.70 -9.02
N THR A 28 0.78 18.66 -9.68
CA THR A 28 0.08 19.82 -10.23
C THR A 28 -0.98 19.33 -11.22
N LEU A 29 -2.16 19.96 -11.20
CA LEU A 29 -3.23 19.67 -12.13
C LEU A 29 -2.74 19.86 -13.57
N THR A 30 -2.64 18.77 -14.32
CA THR A 30 -2.48 18.78 -15.78
C THR A 30 -3.83 18.46 -16.42
N GLY A 31 -4.06 18.92 -17.65
CA GLY A 31 -5.30 18.57 -18.35
C GLY A 31 -6.46 19.55 -18.19
N ALA A 32 -6.22 20.78 -17.72
CA ALA A 32 -7.27 21.80 -17.57
C ALA A 32 -7.81 22.37 -18.90
N THR A 33 -7.27 21.92 -20.04
CA THR A 33 -7.67 22.35 -21.38
C THR A 33 -8.33 21.21 -22.15
N PRO A 34 -9.33 21.48 -23.00
CA PRO A 34 -9.95 20.44 -23.83
C PRO A 34 -8.91 19.66 -24.64
N GLY A 35 -8.94 18.32 -24.53
CA GLY A 35 -8.05 17.41 -25.28
C GLY A 35 -6.70 17.11 -24.62
N ALA A 36 -6.36 17.74 -23.49
CA ALA A 36 -5.15 17.39 -22.75
C ALA A 36 -5.35 16.10 -21.95
N LEU A 37 -4.38 15.19 -22.02
CA LEU A 37 -4.41 13.92 -21.29
C LEU A 37 -4.09 14.13 -19.80
N PRO A 38 -4.69 13.32 -18.91
CA PRO A 38 -4.26 13.25 -17.52
C PRO A 38 -2.78 12.88 -17.43
N PHE A 39 -2.10 13.37 -16.40
CA PHE A 39 -0.72 12.97 -16.12
C PHE A 39 -0.65 11.47 -15.84
N THR A 40 0.23 10.75 -16.54
CA THR A 40 0.49 9.33 -16.30
C THR A 40 1.70 9.18 -15.37
N PRO A 41 1.55 8.61 -14.17
CA PRO A 41 2.66 8.39 -13.26
C PRO A 41 3.62 7.30 -13.78
N SER A 42 4.91 7.51 -13.57
CA SER A 42 5.99 6.54 -13.82
C SER A 42 6.93 6.52 -12.61
N ALA A 43 7.73 5.48 -12.46
CA ALA A 43 8.69 5.39 -11.35
C ALA A 43 9.61 6.64 -11.28
N ASP A 44 10.16 7.07 -12.42
CA ASP A 44 11.02 8.26 -12.52
C ASP A 44 10.33 9.53 -12.05
N ASN A 45 9.12 9.79 -12.55
CA ASN A 45 8.43 11.05 -12.25
C ASN A 45 7.86 11.07 -10.82
N ILE A 46 7.58 9.91 -10.23
CA ILE A 46 7.23 9.75 -8.81
C ILE A 46 8.42 10.11 -7.94
N LEU A 47 9.59 9.55 -8.24
CA LEU A 47 10.81 9.80 -7.46
C LEU A 47 11.28 11.24 -7.58
N GLU A 48 11.24 11.81 -8.78
CA GLU A 48 11.57 13.22 -8.98
C GLU A 48 10.62 14.14 -8.19
N HIS A 49 9.31 13.87 -8.24
CA HIS A 49 8.32 14.64 -7.51
C HIS A 49 8.48 14.47 -5.99
N ALA A 50 8.71 13.25 -5.51
CA ALA A 50 8.98 12.95 -4.11
C ALA A 50 10.22 13.71 -3.60
N ARG A 51 11.29 13.76 -4.40
CA ARG A 51 12.49 14.54 -4.08
C ARG A 51 12.20 16.04 -3.98
N LYS A 52 11.46 16.60 -4.94
CA LYS A 52 11.09 18.03 -4.97
C LYS A 52 10.20 18.41 -3.78
N THR A 53 9.32 17.51 -3.36
CA THR A 53 8.37 17.71 -2.26
C THR A 53 8.91 17.26 -0.91
N LYS A 54 10.13 16.69 -0.87
CA LYS A 54 10.79 16.16 0.32
C LYS A 54 10.00 15.05 1.01
N CYS A 55 9.24 14.28 0.23
CA CYS A 55 8.58 13.08 0.74
C CYS A 55 9.62 12.11 1.29
N ARG A 56 9.27 11.46 2.42
CA ARG A 56 10.07 10.41 3.05
C ARG A 56 9.45 9.02 2.92
N SER A 57 8.20 8.95 2.44
CA SER A 57 7.50 7.71 2.18
C SER A 57 6.96 7.72 0.75
N LEU A 58 6.93 6.54 0.13
CA LEU A 58 6.36 6.33 -1.20
C LEU A 58 5.25 5.29 -1.14
N VAL A 59 4.28 5.43 -2.05
CA VAL A 59 3.23 4.44 -2.25
C VAL A 59 3.12 4.06 -3.74
N PRO A 60 4.12 3.35 -4.30
CA PRO A 60 4.08 2.91 -5.68
C PRO A 60 3.25 1.62 -5.80
N VAL A 61 2.61 1.41 -6.95
CA VAL A 61 2.08 0.08 -7.28
C VAL A 61 3.22 -0.93 -7.44
N SER A 62 3.01 -2.20 -7.06
CA SER A 62 4.08 -3.21 -7.05
C SER A 62 4.82 -3.37 -8.38
N VAL A 63 4.14 -3.21 -9.52
CA VAL A 63 4.79 -3.25 -10.85
C VAL A 63 5.86 -2.17 -11.02
N MET A 64 5.66 -0.97 -10.48
CA MET A 64 6.65 0.11 -10.55
C MET A 64 7.91 -0.22 -9.73
N LEU A 65 7.76 -0.97 -8.63
CA LEU A 65 8.90 -1.48 -7.86
C LEU A 65 9.70 -2.49 -8.69
N THR A 66 9.00 -3.35 -9.44
CA THR A 66 9.66 -4.37 -10.27
C THR A 66 10.38 -3.81 -11.49
N GLU A 67 9.84 -2.77 -12.10
CA GLU A 67 10.44 -2.13 -13.29
C GLU A 67 11.61 -1.20 -12.93
N SER A 68 11.69 -0.74 -11.68
CA SER A 68 12.61 0.32 -11.28
C SER A 68 13.25 0.14 -9.90
N PRO A 69 13.77 -1.05 -9.55
CA PRO A 69 14.38 -1.28 -8.23
C PRO A 69 15.62 -0.39 -8.01
N LEU A 70 16.44 -0.19 -9.05
CA LEU A 70 17.65 0.63 -8.99
C LEU A 70 17.38 2.11 -8.67
N LEU A 71 16.24 2.61 -9.14
CA LEU A 71 15.84 3.98 -8.90
C LEU A 71 15.46 4.19 -7.42
N LEU A 72 14.90 3.16 -6.77
CA LEU A 72 14.65 3.18 -5.33
C LEU A 72 15.94 3.10 -4.53
N HIS A 73 16.90 2.26 -4.93
CA HIS A 73 18.23 2.21 -4.31
C HIS A 73 18.88 3.60 -4.28
N THR A 74 18.80 4.32 -5.39
CA THR A 74 19.34 5.68 -5.50
C THR A 74 18.64 6.67 -4.57
N SER A 75 17.35 6.44 -4.28
CA SER A 75 16.52 7.32 -3.44
C SER A 75 16.55 7.02 -1.93
N ARG A 76 17.15 5.91 -1.54
CA ARG A 76 17.28 5.45 -0.14
C ARG A 76 17.88 6.48 0.83
N PRO A 77 18.77 7.41 0.45
CA PRO A 77 19.28 8.40 1.42
C PRO A 77 18.21 9.36 1.95
N TRP A 78 17.05 9.50 1.28
CA TRP A 78 15.96 10.39 1.72
C TRP A 78 14.57 9.74 1.79
N ILE A 79 14.38 8.56 1.20
CA ILE A 79 13.18 7.74 1.39
C ILE A 79 13.42 6.75 2.53
N GLY A 80 12.57 6.79 3.56
CA GLY A 80 12.68 5.96 4.75
C GLY A 80 11.61 4.86 4.85
N SER A 81 10.64 4.83 3.94
CA SER A 81 9.64 3.77 3.84
C SER A 81 8.99 3.71 2.47
N CYS A 82 8.52 2.53 2.09
CA CYS A 82 7.77 2.29 0.87
C CYS A 82 6.60 1.35 1.17
N MET A 83 5.37 1.82 0.99
CA MET A 83 4.18 1.00 1.07
C MET A 83 3.76 0.58 -0.33
N PHE A 84 3.61 -0.71 -0.59
CA PHE A 84 3.11 -1.14 -1.88
C PHE A 84 1.70 -1.73 -1.71
N PRO A 85 0.69 -1.10 -2.32
CA PRO A 85 -0.63 -1.68 -2.41
C PRO A 85 -0.67 -2.66 -3.59
N SER A 86 -1.30 -3.80 -3.35
CA SER A 86 -1.68 -4.77 -4.39
C SER A 86 -0.56 -5.63 -4.98
N GLY A 87 -0.82 -6.94 -5.03
CA GLY A 87 -0.05 -7.92 -5.78
C GLY A 87 1.28 -8.32 -5.13
N PRO A 88 1.75 -9.54 -5.37
CA PRO A 88 3.02 -10.00 -4.83
C PRO A 88 4.17 -9.23 -5.48
N LEU A 89 5.10 -8.75 -4.65
CA LEU A 89 6.41 -8.30 -5.11
C LEU A 89 7.33 -9.53 -5.22
N PRO A 90 8.15 -9.68 -6.26
CA PRO A 90 9.12 -10.76 -6.35
C PRO A 90 10.06 -10.77 -5.14
N GLN A 91 10.27 -11.96 -4.53
CA GLN A 91 11.05 -12.08 -3.30
C GLN A 91 12.44 -11.45 -3.42
N CYS A 92 13.14 -11.71 -4.52
CA CYS A 92 14.47 -11.15 -4.75
C CYS A 92 14.52 -9.62 -4.74
N ILE A 93 13.44 -8.94 -5.16
CA ILE A 93 13.38 -7.48 -5.17
C ILE A 93 13.07 -6.95 -3.77
N GLY A 94 12.10 -7.54 -3.09
CA GLY A 94 11.77 -7.11 -1.73
C GLY A 94 12.90 -7.36 -0.74
N ASP A 95 13.55 -8.53 -0.81
CA ASP A 95 14.71 -8.87 0.02
C ASP A 95 15.86 -7.89 -0.20
N ASP A 96 16.17 -7.55 -1.45
CA ASP A 96 17.21 -6.56 -1.76
C ASP A 96 16.87 -5.17 -1.21
N LEU A 97 15.62 -4.72 -1.36
CA LEU A 97 15.16 -3.45 -0.81
C LEU A 97 15.26 -3.42 0.73
N VAL A 98 14.82 -4.48 1.41
CA VAL A 98 14.91 -4.60 2.88
C VAL A 98 16.36 -4.68 3.35
N ASN A 99 17.22 -5.45 2.66
CA ASN A 99 18.66 -5.54 2.97
C ASN A 99 19.37 -4.19 2.86
N GLN A 100 18.82 -3.27 2.06
CA GLN A 100 19.27 -1.89 1.95
C GLN A 100 18.58 -0.97 2.96
N GLU A 101 18.00 -1.52 4.01
CA GLU A 101 17.30 -0.83 5.11
C GLU A 101 16.10 0.03 4.65
N LEU A 102 15.55 -0.23 3.46
CA LEU A 102 14.29 0.38 3.06
C LEU A 102 13.16 -0.33 3.79
N ARG A 103 12.36 0.42 4.56
CA ARG A 103 11.23 -0.17 5.27
C ARG A 103 10.07 -0.42 4.33
N LEU A 104 9.79 -1.68 4.05
CA LEU A 104 8.66 -2.10 3.23
C LEU A 104 7.40 -2.29 4.07
N ILE A 105 6.26 -1.85 3.54
CA ILE A 105 4.92 -2.07 4.10
C ILE A 105 4.08 -2.78 3.03
N SER A 106 3.79 -4.06 3.25
CA SER A 106 2.83 -4.82 2.43
C SER A 106 1.41 -4.42 2.81
N ALA A 107 0.68 -3.81 1.88
CA ALA A 107 -0.69 -3.38 2.12
C ALA A 107 -1.70 -4.29 1.39
N TYR A 108 -2.44 -5.09 2.18
CA TYR A 108 -3.58 -5.85 1.70
C TYR A 108 -4.90 -5.11 1.93
N GLY A 109 -5.77 -5.16 0.92
CA GLY A 109 -7.04 -4.45 0.90
C GLY A 109 -7.85 -4.78 -0.34
N ALA A 110 -9.09 -4.31 -0.36
CA ALA A 110 -9.96 -4.31 -1.54
C ALA A 110 -10.80 -3.04 -1.56
N THR A 111 -11.47 -2.78 -2.67
CA THR A 111 -12.31 -1.58 -2.82
C THR A 111 -13.50 -1.61 -1.86
N GLU A 112 -14.04 -2.79 -1.57
CA GLU A 112 -15.25 -3.03 -0.78
C GLU A 112 -15.04 -2.77 0.72
N PHE A 113 -13.84 -3.07 1.23
CA PHE A 113 -13.54 -3.01 2.67
C PHE A 113 -12.31 -2.16 3.02
N GLY A 114 -11.70 -1.50 2.04
CA GLY A 114 -10.50 -0.70 2.23
C GLY A 114 -9.27 -1.55 2.56
N THR A 115 -8.40 -1.02 3.41
CA THR A 115 -7.14 -1.65 3.80
C THR A 115 -7.33 -2.48 5.07
N LEU A 116 -7.01 -3.78 5.02
CA LEU A 116 -7.06 -4.71 6.16
C LEU A 116 -5.70 -4.93 6.82
N SER A 117 -4.67 -4.28 6.30
CA SER A 117 -3.31 -4.34 6.81
C SER A 117 -3.05 -3.21 7.80
N SER A 118 -2.32 -3.54 8.86
CA SER A 118 -1.71 -2.56 9.75
C SER A 118 -0.62 -1.82 9.00
N LEU A 119 -0.68 -0.50 9.05
CA LEU A 119 0.35 0.39 8.47
C LEU A 119 1.41 0.78 9.50
N ILE A 120 1.27 0.30 10.74
CA ILE A 120 2.27 0.44 11.80
C ILE A 120 3.36 -0.59 11.52
N LEU A 121 4.58 -0.08 11.33
CA LEU A 121 5.78 -0.87 11.14
C LEU A 121 6.41 -1.25 12.48
N TYR A 122 6.54 -2.54 12.72
CA TYR A 122 7.41 -3.10 13.75
C TYR A 122 8.73 -3.55 13.13
N GLU A 123 9.80 -3.58 13.93
CA GLU A 123 11.13 -3.99 13.46
C GLU A 123 11.13 -5.42 12.91
N ASP A 124 10.39 -6.32 13.55
CA ASP A 124 10.26 -7.71 13.11
C ASP A 124 9.47 -7.86 11.80
N ASP A 125 8.62 -6.89 11.43
CA ASP A 125 7.82 -6.97 10.20
C ASP A 125 8.72 -6.92 8.95
N GLN A 126 9.94 -6.38 9.06
CA GLN A 126 10.86 -6.31 7.92
C GLN A 126 11.43 -7.70 7.54
N LYS A 127 11.47 -8.64 8.47
CA LYS A 127 11.90 -10.03 8.19
C LYS A 127 10.86 -10.80 7.39
N GLU A 128 9.60 -10.37 7.48
CA GLU A 128 8.41 -10.96 6.86
C GLU A 128 7.71 -9.88 6.03
N TRP A 129 8.50 -9.11 5.27
CA TRP A 129 8.02 -7.91 4.57
C TRP A 129 6.92 -8.19 3.55
N ASP A 130 6.85 -9.43 3.04
CA ASP A 130 5.85 -9.92 2.11
C ASP A 130 4.52 -10.25 2.80
N TRP A 131 4.52 -10.40 4.12
CA TRP A 131 3.33 -10.54 4.94
C TRP A 131 2.82 -9.19 5.46
N PHE A 132 1.54 -9.17 5.83
CA PHE A 132 0.93 -8.04 6.48
C PHE A 132 0.33 -8.46 7.81
N ARG A 133 0.33 -7.54 8.77
CA ARG A 133 -0.31 -7.73 10.05
C ARG A 133 -1.76 -7.28 9.98
N VAL A 134 -2.67 -8.11 10.45
CA VAL A 134 -4.08 -7.72 10.62
C VAL A 134 -4.21 -6.87 11.89
N PRO A 135 -4.81 -5.67 11.85
CA PRO A 135 -4.99 -4.86 13.03
C PRO A 135 -5.98 -5.54 14.00
N PRO A 136 -5.83 -5.33 15.33
CA PRO A 136 -6.65 -6.01 16.34
C PRO A 136 -8.15 -5.69 16.27
N LEU A 137 -8.51 -4.60 15.59
CA LEU A 137 -9.90 -4.21 15.36
C LEU A 137 -10.59 -5.08 14.29
N VAL A 138 -9.82 -5.83 13.50
CA VAL A 138 -10.33 -6.62 12.37
C VAL A 138 -10.31 -8.11 12.72
N ARG A 139 -11.46 -8.77 12.57
CA ARG A 139 -11.56 -10.23 12.66
C ARG A 139 -11.63 -10.85 11.27
N VAL A 140 -10.60 -11.58 10.90
CA VAL A 140 -10.51 -12.33 9.64
C VAL A 140 -11.16 -13.69 9.80
N ARG A 141 -12.21 -13.98 9.01
CA ARG A 141 -12.74 -15.34 8.88
C ARG A 141 -11.92 -16.11 7.87
N ARG A 142 -11.47 -17.31 8.24
CA ARG A 142 -10.79 -18.27 7.37
C ARG A 142 -11.72 -19.45 7.12
N ALA A 143 -12.23 -19.59 5.90
CA ALA A 143 -13.08 -20.70 5.50
C ALA A 143 -12.22 -21.80 4.83
N PRO A 144 -12.12 -23.02 5.40
CA PRO A 144 -11.28 -24.07 4.82
C PRO A 144 -11.75 -24.47 3.41
N GLN A 145 -10.81 -24.69 2.49
CA GLN A 145 -11.11 -25.12 1.12
C GLN A 145 -10.87 -26.63 0.88
N GLY A 146 -10.23 -27.31 1.84
CA GLY A 146 -10.01 -28.76 1.82
C GLY A 146 -8.57 -29.21 1.50
N ASP A 147 -7.66 -28.27 1.30
CA ASP A 147 -6.26 -28.48 0.87
C ASP A 147 -5.27 -27.64 1.70
N GLU A 148 -5.57 -27.44 2.99
CA GLU A 148 -4.85 -26.53 3.90
C GLU A 148 -4.85 -25.05 3.47
N THR A 149 -5.55 -24.71 2.38
CA THR A 149 -5.85 -23.34 2.02
C THR A 149 -7.17 -22.89 2.63
N PHE A 150 -7.28 -21.57 2.80
CA PHE A 150 -8.44 -20.92 3.38
C PHE A 150 -8.85 -19.76 2.50
N GLU A 151 -10.15 -19.70 2.19
CA GLU A 151 -10.74 -18.50 1.65
C GLU A 151 -10.90 -17.46 2.78
N CYS A 152 -10.72 -16.19 2.44
CA CYS A 152 -10.98 -15.06 3.32
C CYS A 152 -12.28 -14.34 2.87
N PRO A 153 -13.47 -14.90 3.14
CA PRO A 153 -14.72 -14.40 2.58
C PRO A 153 -15.18 -13.08 3.22
N TRP A 154 -14.76 -12.76 4.45
CA TRP A 154 -15.15 -11.51 5.11
C TRP A 154 -14.28 -11.13 6.32
N CYS A 155 -14.17 -9.82 6.57
CA CYS A 155 -13.54 -9.23 7.74
C CYS A 155 -14.56 -8.36 8.50
N ALA A 156 -14.77 -8.60 9.80
CA ALA A 156 -15.68 -7.78 10.62
C ALA A 156 -14.88 -6.89 11.57
N PHE A 157 -15.28 -5.62 11.69
CA PHE A 157 -14.76 -4.73 12.74
C PHE A 157 -15.31 -5.15 14.09
N SER A 158 -14.48 -5.11 15.15
CA SER A 158 -14.87 -5.49 16.51
C SER A 158 -15.75 -4.43 17.20
N GLY A 159 -16.90 -4.11 16.58
CA GLY A 159 -18.00 -3.37 17.19
C GLY A 159 -19.26 -4.23 17.15
N SER A 160 -19.66 -4.75 18.32
CA SER A 160 -20.98 -5.33 18.69
C SER A 160 -21.97 -5.68 17.57
N LEU A 161 -21.61 -6.57 16.66
CA LEU A 161 -22.55 -7.33 15.85
C LEU A 161 -22.30 -8.80 16.16
N GLU A 162 -22.99 -9.27 17.20
CA GLU A 162 -23.19 -10.70 17.43
C GLU A 162 -23.97 -11.24 16.23
N TRP A 163 -23.23 -11.78 15.26
CA TRP A 163 -23.81 -12.55 14.19
C TRP A 163 -23.98 -13.99 14.66
N HIS A 164 -25.22 -14.37 14.93
CA HIS A 164 -25.62 -15.77 15.05
C HIS A 164 -25.52 -16.41 13.66
N SER A 165 -24.44 -17.14 13.40
CA SER A 165 -24.42 -18.10 12.29
C SER A 165 -24.71 -19.49 12.86
N ASP A 166 -25.98 -19.88 12.81
CA ASP A 166 -26.36 -21.29 12.89
C ASP A 166 -25.65 -22.07 11.77
N SER A 167 -25.02 -23.15 12.18
CA SER A 167 -24.40 -24.18 11.35
C SER A 167 -25.38 -24.75 10.32
N ARG A 168 -25.00 -24.72 9.04
CA ARG A 168 -25.30 -25.78 8.06
C ARG A 168 -24.15 -25.91 7.08
#